data_AF-X5XLX0-F1
#
_entry.id   AF-X5XLX0-F1
#
_cell.length_a   1.000
_cell.length_b   1.000
_cell.length_c   1.000
_cell.angle_alpha   90.00
_cell.angle_beta   90.00
_cell.angle_gamma   90.00
#
_symmetry.space_group_name_H-M   'P 1'
#
loop_
_entity.id
_entity.type
_entity.pdbx_description
1 polymer ?
#
loop_
_entity_poly.entity_id
_entity_poly.type
_entity_poly.pdbx_seq_one_letter_code
_entity_poly.pdbx_strand_id
1 'polypeptide(L)'
;MFTKLARTGLLIAALGVAGCNDSSMKNFAPEASKPLPDKILADMKAKGMIRTSSVMARIFKEEGKLEIWKAKTTGRYEMVASYDICKWSGKLGPKYTEGDRQAPEGFYTVRPSQMNPRSNYHLSFNIGYPNAYDRANGRTGANLMVHGACSSSGCYSMTDPQIEQIYAFGRDAFQGGQTEFQIQAFPFRMTAANMARYRNDPNYEFWKMLKVGYDNFEITKVPPKVDVCDKRYVFNQVAPEGTTFDPTGACPATTQPDSLKSALNAYQSSYDAAFTGAVKASVPAPKPTIAGIKEAAIVSEWSKRRARGERVPIEPPSLNSDGTLTETARMGRIDSPAGRKMAALDAEKEAKRKAEEQRVAAIEAAKAAKAQALAEKQAAKAQALAEKEAAKQAPQQPVATASVEAAPAEPPADESRMSKIKNKLLGMFGG
;
A
#
# COMPACT_ATOMS: atom_id res chain seq x y z
N MET A 1 -55.83 44.12 -63.70
CA MET A 1 -56.81 44.62 -62.72
C MET A 1 -56.11 44.72 -61.36
N PHE A 2 -56.07 45.94 -60.81
CA PHE A 2 -55.97 46.34 -59.39
C PHE A 2 -55.70 45.23 -58.35
N THR A 3 -54.84 45.32 -57.32
CA THR A 3 -54.21 46.41 -56.55
C THR A 3 -53.42 45.72 -55.41
N LYS A 4 -52.14 46.06 -55.18
CA LYS A 4 -51.61 46.83 -54.03
C LYS A 4 -51.36 46.11 -52.69
N LEU A 5 -50.13 46.38 -52.19
CA LEU A 5 -49.68 46.59 -50.80
C LEU A 5 -49.76 45.41 -49.81
N ALA A 6 -48.93 45.27 -48.78
CA ALA A 6 -47.65 45.86 -48.35
C ALA A 6 -47.37 45.25 -46.95
N ARG A 7 -46.07 45.10 -46.61
CA ARG A 7 -45.49 45.14 -45.22
C ARG A 7 -46.07 44.11 -44.22
N THR A 8 -45.26 43.37 -43.48
CA THR A 8 -44.49 43.88 -42.34
C THR A 8 -43.66 42.71 -41.78
N GLY A 9 -42.40 42.96 -41.41
CA GLY A 9 -41.55 41.98 -40.73
C GLY A 9 -42.02 41.70 -39.30
N LEU A 10 -41.78 40.47 -38.84
CA LEU A 10 -41.85 40.10 -37.44
C LEU A 10 -40.51 39.50 -36.99
N LEU A 11 -40.08 40.00 -35.83
CA LEU A 11 -38.82 39.85 -35.13
C LEU A 11 -38.94 38.73 -34.05
N ILE A 12 -37.80 38.11 -33.70
CA ILE A 12 -37.45 37.54 -32.36
C ILE A 12 -38.14 36.18 -32.03
N ALA A 13 -37.56 35.15 -31.40
CA ALA A 13 -36.37 35.00 -30.55
C ALA A 13 -35.83 33.56 -30.63
N ALA A 14 -34.50 33.42 -30.49
CA ALA A 14 -33.85 32.19 -30.07
C ALA A 14 -33.86 32.10 -28.54
N LEU A 15 -34.42 31.02 -28.00
CA LEU A 15 -34.20 30.47 -26.65
C LEU A 15 -34.26 28.95 -26.86
N GLY A 16 -33.19 28.16 -26.68
CA GLY A 16 -32.26 28.15 -25.57
C GLY A 16 -32.53 26.86 -24.80
N VAL A 17 -31.86 25.78 -25.20
CA VAL A 17 -31.99 24.41 -24.66
C VAL A 17 -31.77 24.42 -23.14
N ALA A 18 -32.83 24.20 -22.36
CA ALA A 18 -32.74 23.95 -20.92
C ALA A 18 -33.18 22.50 -20.65
N GLY A 19 -32.21 21.62 -20.51
CA GLY A 19 -32.45 20.20 -20.22
C GLY A 19 -31.18 19.38 -20.16
N CYS A 20 -30.15 19.82 -19.41
CA CYS A 20 -28.96 19.01 -19.15
C CYS A 20 -28.61 18.95 -17.65
N ASN A 21 -28.74 17.74 -17.11
CA ASN A 21 -27.97 17.09 -16.05
C ASN A 21 -28.06 17.57 -14.58
N ASP A 22 -29.05 17.02 -13.88
CA ASP A 22 -29.08 16.83 -12.40
C ASP A 22 -27.97 15.86 -11.91
N SER A 23 -27.34 15.08 -12.81
CA SER A 23 -26.32 14.09 -12.47
C SER A 23 -24.92 14.66 -12.21
N SER A 24 -24.64 15.91 -12.58
CA SER A 24 -23.31 16.52 -12.41
C SER A 24 -23.08 17.12 -11.01
N MET A 25 -24.15 17.41 -10.27
CA MET A 25 -24.08 18.12 -8.98
C MET A 25 -23.90 17.18 -7.77
N LYS A 26 -24.14 15.87 -7.92
CA LYS A 26 -23.90 14.87 -6.85
C LYS A 26 -22.42 14.52 -6.65
N ASN A 27 -21.53 15.07 -7.48
CA ASN A 27 -20.11 14.75 -7.45
C ASN A 27 -19.21 15.78 -6.73
N PHE A 28 -19.75 16.89 -6.24
CA PHE A 28 -18.95 17.88 -5.53
C PHE A 28 -18.83 17.52 -4.04
N ALA A 29 -17.61 17.30 -3.55
CA ALA A 29 -17.30 17.24 -2.12
C ALA A 29 -16.70 18.60 -1.73
N PRO A 30 -17.50 19.57 -1.26
CA PRO A 30 -17.06 20.95 -1.07
C PRO A 30 -15.86 21.06 -0.13
N GLU A 31 -15.79 20.20 0.89
CA GLU A 31 -14.70 20.13 1.86
C GLU A 31 -13.36 19.78 1.19
N ALA A 32 -13.38 18.88 0.21
CA ALA A 32 -12.18 18.46 -0.53
C ALA A 32 -11.64 19.56 -1.45
N SER A 33 -12.45 20.57 -1.76
CA SER A 33 -12.11 21.72 -2.61
C SER A 33 -11.72 22.96 -1.79
N LYS A 34 -11.80 22.91 -0.46
CA LYS A 34 -11.43 24.05 0.41
C LYS A 34 -9.96 24.44 0.20
N PRO A 35 -9.65 25.73 -0.01
CA PRO A 35 -8.27 26.18 -0.11
C PRO A 35 -7.57 26.11 1.25
N LEU A 36 -6.23 26.14 1.22
CA LEU A 36 -5.44 26.35 2.44
C LEU A 36 -5.75 27.74 3.02
N PRO A 37 -5.76 27.90 4.37
CA PRO A 37 -5.95 29.20 5.01
C PRO A 37 -4.89 30.23 4.60
N ASP A 38 -5.29 31.51 4.51
CA ASP A 38 -4.40 32.62 4.09
C ASP A 38 -3.13 32.72 4.93
N LYS A 39 -3.21 32.43 6.23
CA LYS A 39 -2.05 32.40 7.12
C LYS A 39 -1.00 31.37 6.68
N ILE A 40 -1.44 30.18 6.25
CA ILE A 40 -0.55 29.14 5.74
C ILE A 40 0.02 29.56 4.39
N LEU A 41 -0.80 30.13 3.51
CA LEU A 41 -0.33 30.65 2.21
C LEU A 41 0.72 31.76 2.36
N ALA A 42 0.55 32.64 3.34
CA ALA A 42 1.53 33.69 3.66
C ALA A 42 2.84 33.11 4.21
N ASP A 43 2.78 32.15 5.13
CA ASP A 43 3.98 31.45 5.66
C ASP A 43 4.73 30.70 4.55
N MET A 44 4.00 30.01 3.68
CA MET A 44 4.57 29.36 2.50
C MET A 44 5.31 30.34 1.60
N LYS A 45 4.70 31.49 1.29
CA LYS A 45 5.32 32.54 0.49
C LYS A 45 6.60 33.06 1.15
N ALA A 46 6.57 33.32 2.46
CA ALA A 46 7.73 33.78 3.22
C ALA A 46 8.89 32.76 3.21
N LYS A 47 8.56 31.46 3.21
CA LYS A 47 9.53 30.35 3.13
C LYS A 47 9.93 29.99 1.70
N GLY A 48 9.45 30.69 0.67
CA GLY A 48 9.77 30.37 -0.72
C GLY A 48 9.19 29.02 -1.19
N MET A 49 8.00 28.67 -0.71
CA MET A 49 7.25 27.48 -1.11
C MET A 49 6.11 27.87 -2.05
N ILE A 50 6.02 27.22 -3.22
CA ILE A 50 4.91 27.45 -4.15
C ILE A 50 3.71 26.62 -3.68
N ARG A 51 2.48 27.11 -3.83
CA ARG A 51 1.25 26.38 -3.41
C ARG A 51 1.24 24.93 -3.87
N THR A 52 1.60 24.72 -5.13
CA THR A 52 1.60 23.42 -5.80
C THR A 52 2.90 22.63 -5.68
N SER A 53 3.90 23.11 -4.91
CA SER A 53 5.15 22.35 -4.69
C SER A 53 4.90 21.00 -4.03
N SER A 54 5.79 20.04 -4.28
CA SER A 54 5.73 18.71 -3.70
C SER A 54 5.69 18.72 -2.17
N VAL A 55 4.97 17.76 -1.60
CA VAL A 55 4.82 17.56 -0.16
C VAL A 55 5.29 16.17 0.26
N MET A 56 5.51 16.01 1.56
CA MET A 56 5.57 14.74 2.26
C MET A 56 4.99 14.95 3.67
N ALA A 57 4.71 13.87 4.39
CA ALA A 57 4.33 13.97 5.79
C ALA A 57 5.21 13.09 6.69
N ARG A 58 5.31 13.50 7.95
CA ARG A 58 5.95 12.74 9.02
C ARG A 58 4.99 12.58 10.18
N ILE A 59 4.94 11.38 10.73
CA ILE A 59 4.08 11.04 11.86
C ILE A 59 4.97 10.56 12.99
N PHE A 60 4.75 11.11 14.18
CA PHE A 60 5.47 10.78 15.40
C PHE A 60 4.47 10.31 16.44
N LYS A 61 4.44 9.00 16.70
CA LYS A 61 3.40 8.37 17.53
C LYS A 61 3.49 8.80 18.99
N GLU A 62 4.68 8.81 19.57
CA GLU A 62 4.90 9.21 20.96
C GLU A 62 4.51 10.66 21.20
N GLU A 63 4.91 11.57 20.31
CA GLU A 63 4.59 12.99 20.35
C GLU A 63 3.14 13.28 19.96
N GLY A 64 2.46 12.34 19.30
CA GLY A 64 1.12 12.54 18.75
C GLY A 64 1.08 13.64 17.70
N LYS A 65 2.09 13.72 16.82
CA LYS A 65 2.22 14.79 15.82
C LYS A 65 2.21 14.25 14.40
N LEU A 66 1.51 14.96 13.52
CA LEU A 66 1.63 14.84 12.06
C LEU A 66 2.17 16.16 11.50
N GLU A 67 3.33 16.10 10.86
CA GLU A 67 3.98 17.24 10.22
C GLU A 67 3.83 17.16 8.71
N ILE A 68 3.54 18.29 8.07
CA ILE A 68 3.61 18.45 6.62
C ILE A 68 4.87 19.22 6.27
N TRP A 69 5.64 18.64 5.37
CA TRP A 69 6.87 19.21 4.84
C TRP A 69 6.67 19.48 3.36
N LYS A 70 7.15 20.64 2.90
CA LYS A 70 6.93 21.09 1.53
C LYS A 70 8.25 21.53 0.89
N ALA A 71 8.43 21.19 -0.37
CA ALA A 71 9.59 21.61 -1.14
C ALA A 71 9.60 23.13 -1.31
N LYS A 72 10.73 23.75 -1.00
CA LYS A 72 11.05 25.12 -1.35
C LYS A 72 11.48 25.18 -2.82
N THR A 73 11.59 26.39 -3.37
CA THR A 73 12.19 26.61 -4.71
C THR A 73 13.62 26.07 -4.84
N THR A 74 14.33 25.84 -3.73
CA THR A 74 15.67 25.23 -3.70
C THR A 74 15.65 23.70 -3.85
N GLY A 75 14.47 23.07 -3.89
CA GLY A 75 14.31 21.61 -3.90
C GLY A 75 14.40 20.94 -2.53
N ARG A 76 14.86 21.66 -1.49
CA ARG A 76 14.88 21.17 -0.10
C ARG A 76 13.52 21.39 0.56
N TYR A 77 13.16 20.46 1.42
CA TYR A 77 11.91 20.45 2.16
C TYR A 77 12.07 21.17 3.49
N GLU A 78 11.06 21.94 3.85
CA GLU A 78 10.94 22.57 5.16
C GLU A 78 9.52 22.36 5.70
N MET A 79 9.38 22.28 7.02
CA MET A 79 8.09 22.09 7.65
C MET A 79 7.21 23.32 7.45
N VAL A 80 6.03 23.11 6.88
CA VAL A 80 5.01 24.15 6.67
C VAL A 80 3.93 24.11 7.75
N ALA A 81 3.60 22.93 8.26
CA ALA A 81 2.58 22.78 9.28
C ALA A 81 2.84 21.57 10.19
N SER A 82 2.36 21.65 11.43
CA SER A 82 2.38 20.57 12.41
C SER A 82 1.01 20.49 13.08
N TYR A 83 0.48 19.28 13.20
CA TYR A 83 -0.85 19.00 13.69
C TYR A 83 -0.81 17.99 14.84
N ASP A 84 -1.62 18.22 15.87
CA ASP A 84 -1.88 17.23 16.92
C ASP A 84 -2.78 16.12 16.37
N ILE A 85 -2.34 14.87 16.55
CA ILE A 85 -3.10 13.68 16.23
C ILE A 85 -4.09 13.46 17.37
N CYS A 86 -5.38 13.48 17.06
CA CYS A 86 -6.45 13.20 18.01
C CYS A 86 -6.28 11.84 18.68
N LYS A 87 -6.13 10.81 17.86
CA LYS A 87 -5.97 9.43 18.32
C LYS A 87 -5.30 8.59 17.24
N TRP A 88 -4.36 7.76 17.66
CA TRP A 88 -3.87 6.61 16.93
C TRP A 88 -4.03 5.36 17.80
N SER A 89 -4.10 4.18 17.20
CA SER A 89 -4.40 2.94 17.93
C SER A 89 -3.16 2.09 18.20
N GLY A 90 -3.20 1.35 19.31
CA GLY A 90 -2.15 0.42 19.71
C GLY A 90 -1.10 1.09 20.59
N LYS A 91 0.14 0.61 20.48
CA LYS A 91 1.31 1.07 21.23
C LYS A 91 2.41 1.55 20.29
N LEU A 92 3.56 1.95 20.82
CA LEU A 92 4.74 2.13 19.97
C LEU A 92 5.19 0.77 19.39
N GLY A 93 5.77 0.80 18.20
CA GLY A 93 6.13 -0.38 17.41
C GLY A 93 5.23 -0.58 16.17
N PRO A 94 5.64 -1.50 15.28
CA PRO A 94 5.00 -1.70 13.99
C PRO A 94 3.68 -2.47 14.10
N LYS A 95 2.86 -2.35 13.06
CA LYS A 95 1.71 -3.23 12.81
C LYS A 95 2.21 -4.59 12.31
N TYR A 96 1.60 -5.69 12.73
CA TYR A 96 1.97 -7.05 12.30
C TYR A 96 0.85 -7.77 11.58
N THR A 97 -0.37 -7.72 12.11
CA THR A 97 -1.47 -8.51 11.57
C THR A 97 -2.76 -7.73 11.50
N GLU A 98 -3.65 -8.14 10.61
CA GLU A 98 -5.00 -7.61 10.56
C GLU A 98 -5.72 -7.77 11.91
N GLY A 99 -6.46 -6.74 12.34
CA GLY A 99 -7.17 -6.73 13.62
C GLY A 99 -6.31 -6.47 14.87
N ASP A 100 -4.98 -6.33 14.78
CA ASP A 100 -4.11 -6.02 15.94
C ASP A 100 -4.28 -4.60 16.52
N ARG A 101 -5.15 -3.78 15.90
CA ARG A 101 -5.42 -2.37 16.26
C ARG A 101 -4.16 -1.53 16.39
N GLN A 102 -3.11 -1.86 15.64
CA GLN A 102 -1.84 -1.18 15.69
C GLN A 102 -1.71 -0.21 14.51
N ALA A 103 -1.44 1.07 14.80
CA ALA A 103 -1.04 2.02 13.77
C ALA A 103 0.40 1.70 13.32
N PRO A 104 0.67 1.63 12.00
CA PRO A 104 1.94 1.14 11.47
C PRO A 104 3.06 2.18 11.57
N GLU A 105 4.29 1.69 11.60
CA GLU A 105 5.53 2.48 11.56
C GLU A 105 6.33 2.04 10.34
N GLY A 106 6.93 2.97 9.61
CA GLY A 106 7.60 2.70 8.33
C GLY A 106 7.50 3.85 7.34
N PHE A 107 7.89 3.56 6.09
CA PHE A 107 7.82 4.48 4.95
C PHE A 107 6.71 4.04 4.01
N TYR A 108 5.78 4.95 3.70
CA TYR A 108 4.61 4.68 2.89
C TYR A 108 4.44 5.74 1.80
N THR A 109 3.58 5.45 0.84
CA THR A 109 3.36 6.28 -0.33
C THR A 109 1.87 6.48 -0.57
N VAL A 110 1.49 7.74 -0.77
CA VAL A 110 0.12 8.15 -1.10
C VAL A 110 0.09 8.64 -2.53
N ARG A 111 -0.77 8.02 -3.34
CA ARG A 111 -1.10 8.40 -4.71
C ARG A 111 -2.44 9.13 -4.77
N PRO A 112 -2.75 9.86 -5.86
CA PRO A 112 -4.04 10.51 -6.04
C PRO A 112 -5.24 9.58 -5.83
N SER A 113 -5.16 8.32 -6.27
CA SER A 113 -6.22 7.31 -6.10
C SER A 113 -6.48 6.91 -4.65
N GLN A 114 -5.56 7.19 -3.73
CA GLN A 114 -5.71 6.93 -2.30
C GLN A 114 -6.39 8.08 -1.56
N MET A 115 -6.59 9.24 -2.21
CA MET A 115 -7.31 10.38 -1.64
C MET A 115 -8.82 10.11 -1.74
N ASN A 116 -9.51 10.17 -0.61
CA ASN A 116 -10.94 9.91 -0.52
C ASN A 116 -11.68 11.16 0.00
N PRO A 117 -12.29 11.94 -0.92
CA PRO A 117 -13.04 13.15 -0.56
C PRO A 117 -14.41 12.83 0.06
N ARG A 118 -14.91 11.60 -0.03
CA ARG A 118 -16.23 11.17 0.49
C ARG A 118 -16.08 10.16 1.62
N SER A 119 -15.12 10.40 2.49
CA SER A 119 -14.90 9.58 3.68
C SER A 119 -16.09 9.69 4.64
N ASN A 120 -16.51 8.56 5.20
CA ASN A 120 -17.45 8.53 6.33
C ASN A 120 -16.86 9.15 7.62
N TYR A 121 -15.58 9.51 7.61
CA TYR A 121 -14.83 10.11 8.72
C TYR A 121 -14.35 11.53 8.42
N HIS A 122 -15.03 12.26 7.51
CA HIS A 122 -14.66 13.62 7.09
C HIS A 122 -13.27 13.70 6.44
N LEU A 123 -13.24 13.53 5.11
CA LEU A 123 -12.02 13.36 4.30
C LEU A 123 -11.12 12.21 4.79
N SER A 124 -10.36 11.62 3.89
CA SER A 124 -9.30 10.69 4.28
C SER A 124 -8.34 10.45 3.14
N PHE A 125 -7.20 9.87 3.45
CA PHE A 125 -6.41 9.17 2.45
C PHE A 125 -5.78 7.91 3.05
N ASN A 126 -5.65 6.89 2.22
CA ASN A 126 -4.98 5.64 2.59
C ASN A 126 -3.48 5.85 2.52
N ILE A 127 -2.74 5.52 3.59
CA ILE A 127 -1.29 5.75 3.62
C ILE A 127 -0.52 4.79 2.70
N GLY A 128 -1.11 3.66 2.30
CA GLY A 128 -0.46 2.65 1.45
C GLY A 128 0.16 1.48 2.22
N TYR A 129 -0.32 1.21 3.44
CA TYR A 129 0.01 -0.03 4.15
C TYR A 129 -0.81 -1.21 3.59
N PRO A 130 -0.21 -2.41 3.45
CA PRO A 130 1.18 -2.75 3.75
C PRO A 130 2.09 -2.34 2.59
N ASN A 131 3.29 -1.82 2.88
CA ASN A 131 4.29 -1.53 1.85
C ASN A 131 5.09 -2.80 1.45
N ALA A 132 6.13 -2.66 0.62
CA ALA A 132 6.97 -3.79 0.21
C ALA A 132 7.69 -4.48 1.39
N TYR A 133 8.18 -3.71 2.37
CA TYR A 133 8.82 -4.23 3.58
C TYR A 133 7.82 -5.01 4.43
N ASP A 134 6.62 -4.47 4.60
CA ASP A 134 5.57 -5.10 5.39
C ASP A 134 5.19 -6.45 4.79
N ARG A 135 4.95 -6.50 3.47
CA ARG A 135 4.65 -7.75 2.75
C ARG A 135 5.78 -8.76 2.81
N ALA A 136 7.03 -8.34 2.63
CA ALA A 136 8.20 -9.22 2.70
C ALA A 136 8.40 -9.84 4.09
N ASN A 137 7.91 -9.16 5.14
CA ASN A 137 7.90 -9.63 6.51
C ASN A 137 6.59 -10.32 6.92
N GLY A 138 5.74 -10.69 5.96
CA GLY A 138 4.49 -11.41 6.20
C GLY A 138 3.45 -10.61 6.98
N ARG A 139 3.58 -9.27 7.05
CA ARG A 139 2.64 -8.42 7.76
C ARG A 139 1.36 -8.25 6.96
N THR A 140 0.23 -8.30 7.65
CA THR A 140 -1.09 -8.25 7.03
C THR A 140 -1.92 -7.06 7.50
N GLY A 141 -3.01 -6.84 6.77
CA GLY A 141 -4.01 -5.84 7.03
C GLY A 141 -4.05 -4.74 6.00
N ALA A 142 -5.05 -3.86 6.07
CA ALA A 142 -5.30 -2.84 5.05
C ALA A 142 -6.10 -1.66 5.61
N ASN A 143 -6.26 -0.61 4.77
CA ASN A 143 -7.04 0.59 5.07
C ASN A 143 -6.54 1.37 6.29
N LEU A 144 -5.21 1.57 6.36
CA LEU A 144 -4.60 2.45 7.35
C LEU A 144 -4.68 3.87 6.80
N MET A 145 -5.53 4.68 7.41
CA MET A 145 -5.88 6.00 6.89
C MET A 145 -5.31 7.12 7.76
N VAL A 146 -5.18 8.31 7.17
CA VAL A 146 -5.26 9.58 7.89
C VAL A 146 -6.64 10.17 7.59
N HIS A 147 -7.41 10.56 8.61
CA HIS A 147 -8.80 11.00 8.44
C HIS A 147 -9.28 11.92 9.57
N GLY A 148 -10.45 12.55 9.43
CA GLY A 148 -11.08 13.39 10.46
C GLY A 148 -11.83 12.63 11.56
N ALA A 149 -12.87 13.24 12.13
CA ALA A 149 -13.77 12.68 13.12
C ALA A 149 -13.14 12.22 14.47
N CYS A 150 -11.86 12.50 14.71
CA CYS A 150 -11.17 12.33 16.00
C CYS A 150 -11.40 10.95 16.68
N SER A 151 -11.57 9.88 15.88
CA SER A 151 -11.87 8.52 16.36
C SER A 151 -11.05 7.50 15.58
N SER A 152 -10.38 6.55 16.23
CA SER A 152 -9.50 5.59 15.55
C SER A 152 -9.63 4.16 16.08
N SER A 153 -9.59 3.20 15.16
CA SER A 153 -9.47 1.75 15.37
C SER A 153 -8.27 1.15 14.59
N GLY A 154 -7.22 1.93 14.35
CA GLY A 154 -6.01 1.52 13.60
C GLY A 154 -5.35 2.66 12.80
N CYS A 155 -6.11 3.73 12.53
CA CYS A 155 -5.73 4.87 11.73
C CYS A 155 -5.07 6.00 12.54
N TYR A 156 -4.58 7.02 11.84
CA TYR A 156 -4.23 8.32 12.41
C TYR A 156 -5.43 9.26 12.26
N SER A 157 -6.17 9.47 13.34
CA SER A 157 -7.33 10.37 13.33
C SER A 157 -6.90 11.79 13.71
N MET A 158 -7.45 12.76 12.99
CA MET A 158 -7.26 14.19 13.11
C MET A 158 -8.61 14.85 13.45
N THR A 159 -8.61 16.14 13.77
CA THR A 159 -9.85 16.92 13.76
C THR A 159 -10.24 17.29 12.33
N ASP A 160 -11.52 17.58 12.12
CA ASP A 160 -12.06 17.94 10.80
C ASP A 160 -11.35 19.16 10.17
N PRO A 161 -11.06 20.25 10.92
CA PRO A 161 -10.30 21.37 10.37
C PRO A 161 -8.85 21.00 10.00
N GLN A 162 -8.21 20.10 10.76
CA GLN A 162 -6.83 19.68 10.47
C GLN A 162 -6.78 18.82 9.21
N ILE A 163 -7.68 17.84 9.07
CA ILE A 163 -7.67 16.96 7.89
C ILE A 163 -8.03 17.73 6.62
N GLU A 164 -8.87 18.76 6.67
CA GLU A 164 -9.12 19.64 5.52
C GLU A 164 -7.84 20.29 5.00
N GLN A 165 -6.99 20.80 5.90
CA GLN A 165 -5.71 21.38 5.51
C GLN A 165 -4.71 20.33 5.01
N ILE A 166 -4.59 19.20 5.72
CA ILE A 166 -3.70 18.09 5.33
C ILE A 166 -4.10 17.56 3.94
N TYR A 167 -5.40 17.36 3.71
CA TYR A 167 -5.95 16.91 2.43
C TYR A 167 -5.68 17.94 1.33
N ALA A 168 -5.86 19.24 1.62
CA ALA A 168 -5.55 20.32 0.69
C ALA A 168 -4.07 20.36 0.30
N PHE A 169 -3.13 20.11 1.22
CA PHE A 169 -1.70 20.00 0.88
C PHE A 169 -1.43 18.88 -0.12
N GLY A 170 -1.99 17.68 0.10
CA GLY A 170 -1.85 16.55 -0.82
C GLY A 170 -2.49 16.84 -2.18
N ARG A 171 -3.72 17.38 -2.18
CA ARG A 171 -4.45 17.80 -3.39
C ARG A 171 -3.64 18.81 -4.21
N ASP A 172 -3.18 19.88 -3.59
CA ASP A 172 -2.48 20.98 -4.28
C ASP A 172 -1.14 20.49 -4.86
N ALA A 173 -0.45 19.58 -4.17
CA ALA A 173 0.78 18.99 -4.68
C ALA A 173 0.52 18.08 -5.89
N PHE A 174 -0.56 17.30 -5.89
CA PHE A 174 -0.99 16.51 -7.04
C PHE A 174 -1.43 17.39 -8.22
N GLN A 175 -2.13 18.50 -7.96
CA GLN A 175 -2.41 19.51 -9.00
C GLN A 175 -1.13 20.13 -9.57
N GLY A 176 -0.07 20.19 -8.77
CA GLY A 176 1.28 20.60 -9.17
C GLY A 176 2.08 19.57 -9.95
N GLY A 177 1.53 18.37 -10.20
CA GLY A 177 2.20 17.31 -10.94
C GLY A 177 3.00 16.33 -10.07
N GLN A 178 2.98 16.44 -8.74
CA GLN A 178 3.49 15.35 -7.91
C GLN A 178 2.64 14.09 -8.18
N THR A 179 3.28 12.94 -8.42
CA THR A 179 2.57 11.69 -8.74
C THR A 179 2.27 10.86 -7.50
N GLU A 180 3.08 11.05 -6.45
CA GLU A 180 2.94 10.43 -5.14
C GLU A 180 3.70 11.24 -4.08
N PHE A 181 3.25 11.19 -2.82
CA PHE A 181 4.00 11.74 -1.70
C PHE A 181 4.27 10.70 -0.63
N GLN A 182 5.40 10.86 0.07
CA GLN A 182 5.84 9.94 1.10
C GLN A 182 5.22 10.29 2.46
N ILE A 183 4.81 9.25 3.20
CA ILE A 183 4.48 9.31 4.64
C ILE A 183 5.58 8.55 5.38
N GLN A 184 6.24 9.20 6.34
CA GLN A 184 7.17 8.54 7.23
C GLN A 184 6.56 8.46 8.63
N ALA A 185 6.22 7.25 9.09
CA ALA A 185 5.63 7.03 10.41
C ALA A 185 6.69 6.44 11.35
N PHE A 186 7.00 7.19 12.41
CA PHE A 186 8.03 6.86 13.38
C PHE A 186 7.43 6.62 14.78
N PRO A 187 8.09 5.80 15.62
CA PRO A 187 7.67 5.62 17.01
C PRO A 187 7.72 6.94 17.79
N PHE A 188 8.78 7.72 17.56
CA PHE A 188 9.08 8.99 18.23
C PHE A 188 10.06 9.79 17.36
N ARG A 189 10.35 11.04 17.70
CA ARG A 189 11.48 11.77 17.09
C ARG A 189 12.77 11.01 17.37
N MET A 190 13.45 10.52 16.32
CA MET A 190 14.56 9.55 16.43
C MET A 190 15.91 10.19 16.85
N THR A 191 15.84 11.09 17.83
CA THR A 191 16.99 11.74 18.46
C THR A 191 17.85 10.71 19.19
N ALA A 192 19.12 11.05 19.43
CA ALA A 192 20.02 10.21 20.22
C ALA A 192 19.45 9.89 21.62
N ALA A 193 18.79 10.86 22.26
CA ALA A 193 18.16 10.68 23.55
C ALA A 193 17.02 9.65 23.53
N ASN A 194 16.11 9.74 22.56
CA ASN A 194 15.01 8.78 22.46
C ASN A 194 15.53 7.40 22.06
N MET A 195 16.46 7.29 21.11
CA MET A 195 17.07 6.01 20.76
C MET A 195 17.78 5.37 21.98
N ALA A 196 18.50 6.15 22.78
CA ALA A 196 19.12 5.66 24.01
C ALA A 196 18.07 5.21 25.05
N ARG A 197 16.97 5.97 25.20
CA ARG A 197 15.87 5.64 26.11
C ARG A 197 15.21 4.30 25.78
N TYR A 198 15.08 3.99 24.50
CA TYR A 198 14.43 2.77 24.00
C TYR A 198 15.39 1.64 23.60
N ARG A 199 16.68 1.73 23.96
CA ARG A 199 17.74 0.80 23.52
C ARG A 199 17.54 -0.68 23.83
N ASN A 200 16.71 -1.00 24.82
CA ASN A 200 16.40 -2.37 25.25
C ASN A 200 15.01 -2.84 24.79
N ASP A 201 14.33 -2.06 23.95
CA ASP A 201 12.99 -2.40 23.47
C ASP A 201 13.03 -3.57 22.47
N PRO A 202 12.04 -4.49 22.48
CA PRO A 202 11.96 -5.56 21.47
C PRO A 202 11.90 -5.07 20.02
N ASN A 203 11.47 -3.83 19.77
CA ASN A 203 11.38 -3.24 18.44
C ASN A 203 12.63 -2.43 18.05
N TYR A 204 13.66 -2.39 18.89
CA TYR A 204 14.81 -1.49 18.71
C TYR A 204 15.56 -1.73 17.39
N GLU A 205 15.75 -2.99 16.97
CA GLU A 205 16.39 -3.31 15.69
C GLU A 205 15.60 -2.76 14.50
N PHE A 206 14.26 -2.83 14.56
CA PHE A 206 13.39 -2.24 13.55
C PHE A 206 13.52 -0.71 13.54
N TRP A 207 13.56 -0.08 14.71
CA TRP A 207 13.73 1.37 14.80
C TRP A 207 15.11 1.85 14.34
N LYS A 208 16.19 1.08 14.57
CA LYS A 208 17.49 1.39 13.96
C LYS A 208 17.40 1.41 12.43
N MET A 209 16.63 0.51 11.81
CA MET A 209 16.41 0.55 10.36
C MET A 209 15.63 1.80 9.93
N LEU A 210 14.57 2.18 10.66
CA LEU A 210 13.83 3.41 10.37
C LEU A 210 14.70 4.67 10.51
N LYS A 211 15.60 4.66 11.49
CA LYS A 211 16.51 5.77 11.76
C LYS A 211 17.39 6.11 10.57
N VAL A 212 17.85 5.12 9.80
CA VAL A 212 18.68 5.38 8.61
C VAL A 212 17.93 6.30 7.63
N GLY A 213 16.66 6.02 7.33
CA GLY A 213 15.84 6.87 6.48
C GLY A 213 15.48 8.22 7.12
N TYR A 214 15.26 8.24 8.44
CA TYR A 214 15.07 9.47 9.21
C TYR A 214 16.26 10.43 9.05
N ASP A 215 17.48 9.93 9.28
CA ASP A 215 18.72 10.70 9.23
C ASP A 215 19.04 11.17 7.80
N ASN A 216 18.80 10.33 6.80
CA ASN A 216 18.94 10.72 5.39
C ASN A 216 18.13 11.98 5.07
N PHE A 217 16.89 12.05 5.55
CA PHE A 217 16.09 13.26 5.39
C PHE A 217 16.60 14.41 6.27
N GLU A 218 17.02 14.16 7.52
CA GLU A 218 17.53 15.24 8.38
C GLU A 218 18.72 15.98 7.77
N ILE A 219 19.61 15.25 7.11
CA ILE A 219 20.83 15.77 6.49
C ILE A 219 20.53 16.45 5.15
N THR A 220 19.77 15.78 4.28
CA THR A 220 19.56 16.25 2.90
C THR A 220 18.41 17.25 2.80
N LYS A 221 17.44 17.16 3.72
CA LYS A 221 16.12 17.77 3.62
C LYS A 221 15.40 17.41 2.32
N VAL A 222 15.59 16.19 1.83
CA VAL A 222 14.90 15.63 0.66
C VAL A 222 14.36 14.25 1.06
N PRO A 223 13.09 13.91 0.72
CA PRO A 223 12.55 12.58 0.98
C PRO A 223 13.51 11.52 0.41
N PRO A 224 13.98 10.56 1.22
CA PRO A 224 14.87 9.53 0.72
C PRO A 224 14.12 8.63 -0.25
N LYS A 225 14.81 8.15 -1.28
CA LYS A 225 14.36 7.01 -2.05
C LYS A 225 14.36 5.78 -1.12
N VAL A 226 13.26 5.07 -1.07
CA VAL A 226 13.09 3.89 -0.21
C VAL A 226 12.88 2.67 -1.09
N ASP A 227 13.77 1.70 -0.97
CA ASP A 227 13.64 0.38 -1.57
C ASP A 227 13.72 -0.68 -0.44
N VAL A 228 13.51 -1.95 -0.80
CA VAL A 228 13.54 -3.05 0.15
C VAL A 228 14.28 -4.22 -0.46
N CYS A 229 15.22 -4.80 0.29
CA CYS A 229 15.88 -6.07 -0.02
C CYS A 229 16.27 -6.77 1.26
N ASP A 230 16.41 -8.10 1.21
CA ASP A 230 16.70 -8.95 2.37
C ASP A 230 15.74 -8.70 3.55
N LYS A 231 14.47 -8.41 3.24
CA LYS A 231 13.42 -8.01 4.19
C LYS A 231 13.76 -6.76 5.02
N ARG A 232 14.65 -5.90 4.54
CA ARG A 232 15.14 -4.68 5.20
C ARG A 232 14.96 -3.47 4.30
N TYR A 233 14.74 -2.31 4.91
CA TYR A 233 14.75 -1.04 4.17
C TYR A 233 16.15 -0.70 3.69
N VAL A 234 16.26 -0.20 2.47
CA VAL A 234 17.46 0.44 1.95
C VAL A 234 17.12 1.84 1.43
N PHE A 235 18.00 2.80 1.68
CA PHE A 235 17.74 4.22 1.41
C PHE A 235 18.75 4.79 0.44
N ASN A 236 18.28 5.55 -0.55
CA ASN A 236 19.12 6.26 -1.51
C ASN A 236 20.17 5.37 -2.21
N GLN A 237 19.85 4.08 -2.37
CA GLN A 237 20.70 3.12 -3.07
C GLN A 237 20.33 3.05 -4.55
N VAL A 238 21.33 2.89 -5.39
CA VAL A 238 21.18 2.63 -6.82
C VAL A 238 21.57 1.18 -7.07
N ALA A 239 20.66 0.41 -7.66
CA ALA A 239 20.94 -0.95 -8.11
C ALA A 239 21.75 -0.89 -9.43
N PRO A 240 22.69 -1.83 -9.66
CA PRO A 240 23.38 -1.96 -10.94
C PRO A 240 22.42 -2.04 -12.14
N GLU A 241 22.87 -1.63 -13.31
CA GLU A 241 22.06 -1.71 -14.54
C GLU A 241 21.51 -3.12 -14.77
N GLY A 242 20.22 -3.21 -15.10
CA GLY A 242 19.53 -4.48 -15.31
C GLY A 242 19.10 -5.21 -14.03
N THR A 243 19.39 -4.68 -12.84
CA THR A 243 18.97 -5.26 -11.56
C THR A 243 17.94 -4.38 -10.84
N THR A 244 17.09 -5.02 -10.03
CA THR A 244 16.10 -4.34 -9.19
C THR A 244 16.20 -4.86 -7.76
N PHE A 245 15.68 -4.09 -6.81
CA PHE A 245 15.58 -4.53 -5.43
C PHE A 245 14.41 -5.52 -5.28
N ASP A 246 14.72 -6.77 -4.93
CA ASP A 246 13.73 -7.76 -4.51
C ASP A 246 13.53 -7.69 -2.99
N PRO A 247 12.33 -7.35 -2.49
CA PRO A 247 12.06 -7.27 -1.06
C PRO A 247 12.42 -8.51 -0.23
N THR A 248 12.39 -9.69 -0.85
CA THR A 248 12.70 -10.98 -0.21
C THR A 248 14.05 -11.57 -0.62
N GLY A 249 14.62 -11.10 -1.73
CA GLY A 249 15.92 -11.53 -2.24
C GLY A 249 17.09 -10.78 -1.59
N ALA A 250 18.32 -11.26 -1.79
CA ALA A 250 19.51 -10.61 -1.29
C ALA A 250 19.67 -9.20 -1.87
N CYS A 251 20.23 -8.29 -1.08
CA CYS A 251 20.56 -6.94 -1.57
C CYS A 251 21.67 -7.02 -2.63
N PRO A 252 21.48 -6.42 -3.82
CA PRO A 252 22.53 -6.36 -4.84
C PRO A 252 23.70 -5.51 -4.35
N ALA A 253 24.84 -5.55 -5.06
CA ALA A 253 25.94 -4.63 -4.80
C ALA A 253 25.48 -3.19 -5.11
N THR A 254 25.16 -2.42 -4.07
CA THR A 254 24.59 -1.08 -4.22
C THR A 254 25.64 0.01 -4.11
N THR A 255 25.37 1.14 -4.76
CA THR A 255 26.16 2.37 -4.58
C THR A 255 25.28 3.50 -4.07
N GLN A 256 25.90 4.38 -3.29
CA GLN A 256 25.37 5.70 -2.90
C GLN A 256 26.31 6.79 -3.39
N PRO A 257 25.82 8.02 -3.62
CA PRO A 257 26.68 9.17 -3.92
C PRO A 257 27.69 9.43 -2.79
N ASP A 258 28.95 9.70 -3.15
CA ASP A 258 30.03 9.87 -2.16
C ASP A 258 29.86 11.10 -1.26
N SER A 259 29.24 12.16 -1.78
CA SER A 259 28.86 13.34 -1.00
C SER A 259 27.86 12.99 0.11
N LEU A 260 26.90 12.11 -0.17
CA LEU A 260 25.92 11.65 0.81
C LEU A 260 26.59 10.75 1.86
N LYS A 261 27.46 9.81 1.44
CA LYS A 261 28.22 8.97 2.37
C LYS A 261 29.04 9.81 3.35
N SER A 262 29.73 10.82 2.84
CA SER A 262 30.58 11.71 3.65
C SER A 262 29.75 12.51 4.67
N ALA A 263 28.61 13.05 4.24
CA ALA A 263 27.69 13.77 5.13
C ALA A 263 27.08 12.86 6.21
N LEU A 264 26.71 11.61 5.86
CA LEU A 264 26.22 10.61 6.80
C LEU A 264 27.28 10.23 7.83
N ASN A 265 28.53 10.01 7.42
CA ASN A 265 29.64 9.67 8.34
C ASN A 265 29.93 10.81 9.34
N ALA A 266 29.90 12.06 8.87
CA ALA A 266 30.05 13.23 9.73
C ALA A 266 28.90 13.34 10.75
N TYR A 267 27.66 13.14 10.29
CA TYR A 267 26.48 13.13 11.15
C TYR A 267 26.53 11.98 12.18
N GLN A 268 26.94 10.78 11.76
CA GLN A 268 27.04 9.60 12.61
C GLN A 268 27.98 9.84 13.80
N SER A 269 29.13 10.47 13.57
CA SER A 269 30.08 10.80 14.64
C SER A 269 29.46 11.70 15.72
N SER A 270 28.68 12.70 15.29
CA SER A 270 27.96 13.59 16.22
C SER A 270 26.83 12.87 16.96
N TYR A 271 26.15 11.96 16.27
CA TYR A 271 25.09 11.14 16.85
C TYR A 271 25.63 10.17 17.91
N ASP A 272 26.74 9.48 17.65
CA ASP A 272 27.32 8.50 18.57
C ASP A 272 27.78 9.16 19.88
N ALA A 273 28.36 10.36 19.79
CA ALA A 273 28.70 11.17 20.95
C ALA A 273 27.44 11.54 21.77
N ALA A 274 26.38 12.03 21.10
CA ALA A 274 25.12 12.38 21.74
C ALA A 274 24.41 11.16 22.36
N PHE A 275 24.47 10.00 21.69
CA PHE A 275 23.87 8.76 22.16
C PHE A 275 24.60 8.26 23.42
N THR A 276 25.93 8.24 23.39
CA THR A 276 26.76 7.87 24.54
C THR A 276 26.49 8.77 25.74
N GLY A 277 26.33 10.07 25.51
CA GLY A 277 25.91 11.02 26.55
C GLY A 277 24.51 10.71 27.10
N ALA A 278 23.55 10.44 26.23
CA ALA A 278 22.17 10.19 26.62
C ALA A 278 21.95 8.86 27.36
N VAL A 279 22.75 7.82 27.09
CA VAL A 279 22.69 6.54 27.83
C VAL A 279 22.98 6.73 29.32
N LYS A 280 23.82 7.72 29.66
CA LYS A 280 24.20 8.04 31.04
C LYS A 280 23.23 8.99 31.73
N ALA A 281 22.33 9.63 30.98
CA ALA A 281 21.39 10.61 31.50
C ALA A 281 20.17 9.94 32.14
N SER A 282 19.61 10.58 33.17
CA SER A 282 18.28 10.20 33.68
C SER A 282 17.22 10.56 32.64
N VAL A 283 16.49 9.55 32.14
CA VAL A 283 15.45 9.72 31.12
C VAL A 283 14.09 9.29 31.67
N PRO A 284 12.98 9.93 31.22
CA PRO A 284 11.64 9.46 31.53
C PRO A 284 11.44 8.00 31.13
N ALA A 285 10.58 7.28 31.86
CA ALA A 285 10.28 5.88 31.54
C ALA A 285 9.74 5.75 30.09
N PRO A 286 10.18 4.75 29.31
CA PRO A 286 9.65 4.45 27.97
C PRO A 286 8.13 4.30 27.96
N LYS A 287 7.46 4.72 26.86
CA LYS A 287 6.05 4.43 26.66
C LYS A 287 5.85 2.95 26.32
N PRO A 288 4.66 2.37 26.57
CA PRO A 288 4.37 0.98 26.21
C PRO A 288 4.58 0.71 24.73
N THR A 289 5.11 -0.48 24.43
CA THR A 289 5.41 -0.97 23.08
C THR A 289 4.76 -2.33 22.85
N ILE A 290 4.53 -2.66 21.58
CA ILE A 290 4.01 -3.96 21.19
C ILE A 290 5.11 -5.02 21.25
N ALA A 291 4.84 -6.16 21.89
CA ALA A 291 5.74 -7.30 22.02
C ALA A 291 5.66 -8.25 20.81
N GLY A 292 5.77 -7.67 19.60
CA GLY A 292 5.85 -8.43 18.36
C GLY A 292 4.56 -9.14 17.94
N ILE A 293 4.73 -10.17 17.10
CA ILE A 293 3.62 -10.87 16.44
C ILE A 293 2.71 -11.65 17.41
N LYS A 294 3.26 -12.11 18.55
CA LYS A 294 2.51 -12.84 19.57
C LYS A 294 1.43 -11.95 20.20
N GLU A 295 1.82 -10.76 20.65
CA GLU A 295 0.85 -9.78 21.16
C GLU A 295 -0.15 -9.37 20.07
N ALA A 296 0.34 -9.12 18.84
CA ALA A 296 -0.51 -8.73 17.73
C ALA A 296 -1.61 -9.78 17.43
N ALA A 297 -1.28 -11.08 17.51
CA ALA A 297 -2.25 -12.16 17.33
C ALA A 297 -3.30 -12.18 18.45
N ILE A 298 -2.90 -11.94 19.71
CA ILE A 298 -3.82 -11.88 20.86
C ILE A 298 -4.79 -10.72 20.71
N VAL A 299 -4.29 -9.54 20.33
CA VAL A 299 -5.14 -8.36 20.08
C VAL A 299 -6.04 -8.57 18.87
N SER A 300 -5.56 -9.25 17.83
CA SER A 300 -6.38 -9.62 16.66
C SER A 300 -7.54 -10.53 17.05
N GLU A 301 -7.31 -11.56 17.88
CA GLU A 301 -8.40 -12.41 18.35
C GLU A 301 -9.37 -11.65 19.25
N TRP A 302 -8.87 -10.81 20.15
CA TRP A 302 -9.72 -9.91 20.94
C TRP A 302 -10.62 -9.03 20.05
N SER A 303 -10.08 -8.49 18.95
CA SER A 303 -10.85 -7.69 17.98
C SER A 303 -11.92 -8.52 17.28
N LYS A 304 -11.61 -9.76 16.90
CA LYS A 304 -12.58 -10.68 16.28
C LYS A 304 -13.71 -11.05 17.23
N ARG A 305 -13.39 -11.38 18.48
CA ARG A 305 -14.38 -11.64 19.55
C ARG A 305 -15.32 -10.45 19.74
N ARG A 306 -14.75 -9.24 19.82
CA ARG A 306 -15.52 -8.00 19.91
C ARG A 306 -16.45 -7.80 18.72
N ALA A 307 -15.98 -8.07 17.50
CA ALA A 307 -16.78 -7.95 16.28
C ALA A 307 -17.93 -8.97 16.23
N ARG A 308 -17.75 -10.16 16.83
CA ARG A 308 -18.82 -11.15 17.02
C ARG A 308 -19.84 -10.78 18.11
N GLY A 309 -19.66 -9.65 18.79
CA GLY A 309 -20.53 -9.22 19.89
C GLY A 309 -20.23 -9.91 21.22
N GLU A 310 -19.11 -10.63 21.34
CA GLU A 310 -18.72 -11.24 22.60
C GLU A 310 -18.35 -10.19 23.65
N ARG A 311 -18.62 -10.50 24.92
CA ARG A 311 -18.20 -9.65 26.05
C ARG A 311 -16.69 -9.76 26.23
N VAL A 312 -15.97 -8.74 25.79
CA VAL A 312 -14.51 -8.61 25.96
C VAL A 312 -14.16 -7.40 26.84
N PRO A 313 -12.93 -7.33 27.41
CA PRO A 313 -12.42 -6.12 28.04
C PRO A 313 -12.55 -4.88 27.12
N ILE A 314 -12.69 -3.68 27.69
CA ILE A 314 -12.81 -2.43 26.89
C ILE A 314 -11.53 -2.17 26.09
N GLU A 315 -10.39 -2.42 26.72
CA GLU A 315 -9.05 -2.25 26.14
C GLU A 315 -8.49 -3.61 25.72
N PRO A 316 -7.70 -3.65 24.64
CA PRO A 316 -7.08 -4.89 24.21
C PRO A 316 -6.05 -5.39 25.24
N PRO A 317 -5.87 -6.72 25.37
CA PRO A 317 -4.82 -7.31 26.19
C PRO A 317 -3.43 -6.82 25.77
N SER A 318 -2.50 -6.83 26.72
CA SER A 318 -1.09 -6.47 26.53
C SER A 318 -0.19 -7.63 26.97
N LEU A 319 0.82 -7.95 26.19
CA LEU A 319 1.83 -8.95 26.57
C LEU A 319 2.99 -8.25 27.29
N ASN A 320 3.34 -8.73 28.48
CA ASN A 320 4.46 -8.24 29.26
C ASN A 320 5.77 -8.93 28.81
N SER A 321 6.91 -8.38 29.21
CA SER A 321 8.24 -8.91 28.84
C SER A 321 8.51 -10.32 29.40
N ASP A 322 7.89 -10.67 30.53
CA ASP A 322 7.94 -12.01 31.14
C ASP A 322 6.98 -13.02 30.48
N GLY A 323 6.24 -12.60 29.44
CA GLY A 323 5.26 -13.42 28.75
C GLY A 323 3.87 -13.48 29.40
N THR A 324 3.66 -12.77 30.51
CA THR A 324 2.34 -12.69 31.15
C THR A 324 1.42 -11.73 30.40
N LEU A 325 0.10 -11.96 30.50
CA LEU A 325 -0.91 -11.10 29.88
C LEU A 325 -1.49 -10.14 30.92
N THR A 326 -1.47 -8.86 30.58
CA THR A 326 -2.19 -7.82 31.30
C THR A 326 -3.53 -7.57 30.60
N GLU A 327 -4.62 -7.82 31.31
CA GLU A 327 -5.99 -7.52 30.84
C GLU A 327 -6.68 -6.54 31.78
N THR A 328 -7.53 -5.67 31.21
CA THR A 328 -8.34 -4.76 32.02
C THR A 328 -9.57 -5.49 32.57
N ALA A 329 -9.82 -5.38 33.88
CA ALA A 329 -11.00 -5.99 34.52
C ALA A 329 -12.34 -5.38 34.04
N ARG A 330 -12.29 -4.17 33.45
CA ARG A 330 -13.47 -3.47 32.97
C ARG A 330 -13.93 -4.04 31.64
N MET A 331 -14.95 -4.89 31.71
CA MET A 331 -15.61 -5.45 30.53
C MET A 331 -16.42 -4.39 29.76
N GLY A 332 -16.40 -4.47 28.44
CA GLY A 332 -17.26 -3.67 27.57
C GLY A 332 -18.74 -3.95 27.84
N ARG A 333 -19.57 -2.90 27.91
CA ARG A 333 -21.03 -3.05 27.93
C ARG A 333 -21.53 -3.33 26.52
N ILE A 334 -22.01 -4.55 26.30
CA ILE A 334 -22.66 -4.99 25.05
C ILE A 334 -23.88 -4.11 24.70
N ASP A 335 -24.56 -3.54 25.70
CA ASP A 335 -25.93 -3.03 25.53
C ASP A 335 -26.02 -1.53 25.23
N SER A 336 -24.91 -0.77 25.35
CA SER A 336 -24.96 0.67 25.10
C SER A 336 -25.22 0.96 23.62
N PRO A 337 -26.08 1.94 23.27
CA PRO A 337 -26.30 2.36 21.88
C PRO A 337 -25.00 2.72 21.16
N ALA A 338 -24.04 3.33 21.85
CA ALA A 338 -22.72 3.66 21.31
C ALA A 338 -21.84 2.42 21.03
N GLY A 339 -21.86 1.41 21.92
CA GLY A 339 -21.14 0.15 21.73
C GLY A 339 -21.69 -0.64 20.55
N ARG A 340 -23.02 -0.72 20.42
CA ARG A 340 -23.69 -1.34 19.27
C ARG A 340 -23.41 -0.59 17.97
N LYS A 341 -23.44 0.75 17.99
CA LYS A 341 -23.12 1.58 16.82
C LYS A 341 -21.67 1.40 16.38
N MET A 342 -20.71 1.38 17.30
CA MET A 342 -19.30 1.18 16.95
C MET A 342 -19.02 -0.23 16.45
N ALA A 343 -19.61 -1.26 17.06
CA ALA A 343 -19.50 -2.64 16.57
C ALA A 343 -20.11 -2.81 15.17
N ALA A 344 -21.28 -2.19 14.92
CA ALA A 344 -21.91 -2.20 13.60
C ALA A 344 -21.06 -1.47 12.55
N LEU A 345 -20.48 -0.31 12.89
CA LEU A 345 -19.59 0.43 11.98
C LEU A 345 -18.30 -0.34 11.67
N ASP A 346 -17.70 -0.99 12.67
CA ASP A 346 -16.50 -1.79 12.46
C ASP A 346 -16.81 -3.07 11.65
N ALA A 347 -17.96 -3.71 11.87
CA ALA A 347 -18.43 -4.84 11.07
C ALA A 347 -18.77 -4.45 9.62
N GLU A 348 -19.40 -3.30 9.41
CA GLU A 348 -19.72 -2.76 8.08
C GLU A 348 -18.45 -2.43 7.30
N LYS A 349 -17.45 -1.80 7.95
CA LYS A 349 -16.12 -1.60 7.35
C LYS A 349 -15.47 -2.90 6.93
N GLU A 350 -15.53 -3.90 7.79
CA GLU A 350 -14.95 -5.21 7.52
C GLU A 350 -15.60 -5.86 6.30
N ALA A 351 -16.92 -5.82 6.21
CA ALA A 351 -17.67 -6.34 5.08
C ALA A 351 -17.33 -5.59 3.79
N LYS A 352 -17.32 -4.25 3.81
CA LYS A 352 -16.97 -3.42 2.66
C LYS A 352 -15.53 -3.64 2.20
N ARG A 353 -14.60 -3.82 3.15
CA ARG A 353 -13.21 -4.13 2.83
C ARG A 353 -13.08 -5.50 2.19
N LYS A 354 -13.66 -6.55 2.77
CA LYS A 354 -13.61 -7.90 2.18
C LYS A 354 -14.15 -7.90 0.76
N ALA A 355 -15.22 -7.15 0.51
CA ALA A 355 -15.76 -6.97 -0.83
C ALA A 355 -14.76 -6.29 -1.79
N GLU A 356 -14.06 -5.23 -1.35
CA GLU A 356 -13.04 -4.57 -2.18
C GLU A 356 -11.80 -5.45 -2.39
N GLU A 357 -11.35 -6.19 -1.37
CA GLU A 357 -10.23 -7.14 -1.48
C GLU A 357 -10.56 -8.26 -2.47
N GLN A 358 -11.77 -8.82 -2.39
CA GLN A 358 -12.26 -9.80 -3.36
C GLN A 358 -12.33 -9.22 -4.77
N ARG A 359 -12.76 -7.96 -4.90
CA ARG A 359 -12.80 -7.26 -6.19
C ARG A 359 -11.42 -7.06 -6.78
N VAL A 360 -10.45 -6.61 -5.99
CA VAL A 360 -9.06 -6.45 -6.42
C VAL A 360 -8.44 -7.80 -6.78
N ALA A 361 -8.65 -8.83 -5.96
CA ALA A 361 -8.17 -10.18 -6.26
C ALA A 361 -8.78 -10.73 -7.56
N ALA A 362 -10.06 -10.49 -7.82
CA ALA A 362 -10.71 -10.87 -9.07
C ALA A 362 -10.12 -10.14 -10.29
N ILE A 363 -9.81 -8.85 -10.16
CA ILE A 363 -9.17 -8.06 -11.23
C ILE A 363 -7.75 -8.60 -11.52
N GLU A 364 -6.97 -8.87 -10.49
CA GLU A 364 -5.62 -9.43 -10.63
C GLU A 364 -5.65 -10.83 -11.25
N ALA A 365 -6.57 -11.70 -10.82
CA ALA A 365 -6.78 -13.03 -11.40
C ALA A 365 -7.17 -12.95 -12.89
N ALA A 366 -8.06 -12.01 -13.25
CA ALA A 366 -8.45 -11.80 -14.65
C ALA A 366 -7.28 -11.32 -15.52
N LYS A 367 -6.40 -10.45 -14.98
CA LYS A 367 -5.17 -10.03 -15.67
C LYS A 367 -4.20 -11.20 -15.87
N ALA A 368 -4.01 -12.02 -14.83
CA ALA A 368 -3.14 -13.20 -14.90
C ALA A 368 -3.63 -14.22 -15.94
N ALA A 369 -4.94 -14.50 -15.95
CA ALA A 369 -5.55 -15.38 -16.95
C ALA A 369 -5.38 -14.85 -18.39
N LYS A 370 -5.54 -13.53 -18.59
CA LYS A 370 -5.32 -12.90 -19.89
C LYS A 370 -3.84 -12.96 -20.33
N ALA A 371 -2.90 -12.82 -19.40
CA ALA A 371 -1.47 -12.95 -19.68
C ALA A 371 -1.09 -14.38 -20.06
N GLN A 372 -1.61 -15.39 -19.35
CA GLN A 372 -1.42 -16.80 -19.68
C GLN A 372 -1.97 -17.15 -21.07
N ALA A 373 -3.21 -16.72 -21.37
CA ALA A 373 -3.81 -16.96 -22.69
C ALA A 373 -3.02 -16.28 -23.84
N LEU A 374 -2.36 -15.14 -23.57
CA LEU A 374 -1.49 -14.49 -24.55
C LEU A 374 -0.19 -15.27 -24.75
N ALA A 375 0.43 -15.76 -23.66
CA ALA A 375 1.64 -16.56 -23.70
C ALA A 375 1.41 -17.90 -24.44
N GLU A 376 0.28 -18.58 -24.19
CA GLU A 376 -0.11 -19.81 -24.89
C GLU A 376 -0.28 -19.57 -26.40
N LYS A 377 -0.94 -18.47 -26.79
CA LYS A 377 -1.08 -18.09 -28.21
C LYS A 377 0.27 -17.80 -28.86
N GLN A 378 1.19 -17.16 -28.15
CA GLN A 378 2.53 -16.88 -28.65
C GLN A 378 3.35 -18.16 -28.81
N ALA A 379 3.26 -19.09 -27.84
CA ALA A 379 3.91 -20.39 -27.91
C ALA A 379 3.38 -21.25 -29.08
N ALA A 380 2.06 -21.31 -29.26
CA ALA A 380 1.44 -22.01 -30.39
C ALA A 380 1.84 -21.40 -31.74
N LYS A 381 1.93 -20.07 -31.82
CA LYS A 381 2.41 -19.38 -33.03
C LYS A 381 3.88 -19.70 -33.31
N ALA A 382 4.73 -19.75 -32.29
CA ALA A 382 6.14 -20.08 -32.42
C ALA A 382 6.34 -21.53 -32.91
N GLN A 383 5.58 -22.48 -32.34
CA GLN A 383 5.58 -23.88 -32.79
C GLN A 383 5.14 -24.01 -34.26
N ALA A 384 4.04 -23.35 -34.64
CA ALA A 384 3.56 -23.38 -36.02
C ALA A 384 4.52 -22.73 -37.03
N LEU A 385 5.32 -21.73 -36.61
CA LEU A 385 6.39 -21.17 -37.45
C LEU A 385 7.56 -22.16 -37.57
N ALA A 386 7.99 -22.78 -36.47
CA ALA A 386 9.07 -23.77 -36.47
C ALA A 386 8.73 -24.99 -37.32
N GLU A 387 7.50 -25.49 -37.26
CA GLU A 387 7.01 -26.59 -38.11
C GLU A 387 7.00 -26.23 -39.60
N LYS A 388 6.62 -24.98 -39.93
CA LYS A 388 6.65 -24.49 -41.32
C LYS A 388 8.07 -24.28 -41.85
N GLU A 389 9.02 -23.91 -41.00
CA GLU A 389 10.43 -23.81 -41.36
C GLU A 389 11.07 -25.19 -41.52
N ALA A 390 10.75 -26.15 -40.65
CA ALA A 390 11.19 -27.54 -40.77
C ALA A 390 10.65 -28.21 -42.04
N ALA A 391 9.38 -27.96 -42.41
CA ALA A 391 8.77 -28.47 -43.64
C ALA A 391 9.40 -27.90 -44.93
N LYS A 392 10.04 -26.71 -44.87
CA LYS A 392 10.77 -26.12 -45.99
C LYS A 392 12.21 -26.66 -46.14
N GLN A 393 12.74 -27.34 -45.12
CA GLN A 393 14.11 -27.86 -45.09
C GLN A 393 14.20 -29.37 -45.35
N ALA A 394 13.09 -30.06 -45.66
CA ALA A 394 13.09 -31.48 -45.98
C ALA A 394 13.81 -31.77 -47.33
N PRO A 395 14.91 -32.55 -47.36
CA PRO A 395 15.59 -32.93 -48.60
C PRO A 395 14.79 -33.98 -49.39
N GLN A 396 14.73 -33.82 -50.71
CA GLN A 396 14.31 -34.86 -51.66
C GLN A 396 15.22 -36.09 -51.52
N GLN A 397 14.65 -37.26 -51.27
CA GLN A 397 15.40 -38.51 -51.16
C GLN A 397 15.99 -38.95 -52.51
N PRO A 398 17.29 -39.33 -52.57
CA PRO A 398 17.81 -40.16 -53.65
C PRO A 398 17.71 -41.66 -53.30
N VAL A 399 17.13 -42.37 -54.26
CA VAL A 399 17.17 -43.80 -54.60
C VAL A 399 18.27 -44.63 -53.89
N ALA A 400 17.86 -45.69 -53.18
CA ALA A 400 18.72 -46.81 -52.82
C ALA A 400 18.42 -48.01 -53.73
N THR A 401 19.44 -48.42 -54.49
CA THR A 401 19.48 -49.64 -55.30
C THR A 401 19.57 -50.87 -54.39
N ALA A 402 18.60 -51.78 -54.48
CA ALA A 402 18.68 -53.13 -53.91
C ALA A 402 18.83 -54.14 -55.04
N SER A 403 19.95 -54.86 -55.00
CA SER A 403 20.31 -55.97 -55.87
C SER A 403 19.45 -57.21 -55.63
N VAL A 404 19.25 -57.93 -56.73
CA VAL A 404 18.38 -59.09 -56.99
C VAL A 404 18.95 -60.36 -56.36
N GLU A 405 18.11 -61.19 -55.71
CA GLU A 405 18.17 -62.65 -55.92
C GLU A 405 16.84 -63.38 -55.60
N ALA A 406 16.25 -63.90 -56.68
CA ALA A 406 15.47 -65.11 -56.87
C ALA A 406 14.42 -65.59 -55.85
N ALA A 407 13.15 -65.50 -56.26
CA ALA A 407 12.09 -66.47 -55.99
C ALA A 407 12.25 -67.70 -56.95
N PRO A 408 11.57 -68.86 -56.77
CA PRO A 408 10.11 -68.93 -56.99
C PRO A 408 9.33 -70.00 -56.19
N ALA A 409 8.01 -69.78 -55.99
CA ALA A 409 6.93 -70.72 -56.36
C ALA A 409 5.58 -70.29 -55.74
N GLU A 410 4.61 -70.04 -56.63
CA GLU A 410 3.18 -69.71 -56.48
C GLU A 410 2.29 -70.97 -56.20
N PRO A 411 0.92 -70.93 -56.22
CA PRO A 411 -0.08 -70.18 -55.42
C PRO A 411 -1.30 -71.14 -55.06
N PRO A 412 -2.59 -70.72 -54.96
CA PRO A 412 -3.29 -69.68 -54.17
C PRO A 412 -4.47 -70.26 -53.30
N ALA A 413 -5.30 -69.34 -52.78
CA ALA A 413 -6.69 -69.50 -52.27
C ALA A 413 -6.80 -69.71 -50.74
N ASP A 414 -7.76 -69.15 -50.00
CA ASP A 414 -9.05 -68.56 -50.36
C ASP A 414 -9.63 -67.75 -49.17
N GLU A 415 -10.66 -66.95 -49.47
CA GLU A 415 -11.84 -66.60 -48.64
C GLU A 415 -11.68 -66.31 -47.11
N SER A 416 -12.02 -65.13 -46.60
CA SER A 416 -13.35 -64.55 -46.37
C SER A 416 -13.72 -64.45 -44.87
N ARG A 417 -14.44 -63.36 -44.56
CA ARG A 417 -15.52 -63.26 -43.56
C ARG A 417 -15.22 -63.48 -42.06
N MET A 418 -15.34 -62.34 -41.37
CA MET A 418 -16.36 -62.10 -40.33
C MET A 418 -16.44 -63.03 -39.08
N SER A 419 -16.10 -62.41 -37.95
CA SER A 419 -16.99 -62.18 -36.79
C SER A 419 -16.87 -63.06 -35.53
N LYS A 420 -16.84 -62.33 -34.39
CA LYS A 420 -17.33 -62.64 -33.01
C LYS A 420 -16.61 -63.80 -32.28
N ILE A 421 -16.39 -63.81 -30.97
CA ILE A 421 -17.31 -63.77 -29.81
C ILE A 421 -16.39 -63.62 -28.54
N LYS A 422 -16.51 -62.57 -27.72
CA LYS A 422 -17.06 -62.54 -26.33
C LYS A 422 -16.68 -63.68 -25.34
N ASN A 423 -15.98 -63.33 -24.25
CA ASN A 423 -16.36 -63.51 -22.81
C ASN A 423 -15.15 -63.12 -21.92
N LYS A 424 -15.21 -62.17 -20.96
CA LYS A 424 -15.90 -62.12 -19.63
C LYS A 424 -15.33 -63.24 -18.71
N LEU A 425 -14.73 -63.03 -17.53
CA LEU A 425 -15.18 -62.35 -16.29
C LEU A 425 -14.04 -62.39 -15.23
N LEU A 426 -13.90 -61.30 -14.44
CA LEU A 426 -13.81 -61.19 -12.95
C LEU A 426 -12.75 -62.00 -12.14
N GLY A 427 -12.33 -61.57 -10.93
CA GLY A 427 -12.85 -60.59 -9.96
C GLY A 427 -11.72 -60.10 -9.01
N MET A 428 -11.77 -58.90 -8.42
CA MET A 428 -12.63 -58.37 -7.34
C MET A 428 -12.23 -58.77 -5.90
N PHE A 429 -11.87 -57.72 -5.12
CA PHE A 429 -12.12 -57.45 -3.68
C PHE A 429 -11.43 -58.34 -2.62
N GLY A 430 -11.14 -57.86 -1.41
CA GLY A 430 -11.41 -56.63 -0.66
C GLY A 430 -10.54 -56.67 0.62
N GLY A 431 -10.57 -55.74 1.57
CA GLY A 431 -11.42 -54.57 1.81
C GLY A 431 -10.89 -53.79 3.01
#